data_AF-X1GWT8-F1
#
_entry.id   AF-X1GWT8-F1
#
_cell.length_a   1.000
_cell.length_b   1.000
_cell.length_c   1.000
_cell.angle_alpha   90.00
_cell.angle_beta   90.00
_cell.angle_gamma   90.00
#
_symmetry.space_group_name_H-M   'P 1'
#
loop_
_entity.id
_entity.type
_entity.pdbx_description
1 polymer ?
#
loop_
_entity_poly.entity_id
_entity_poly.type
_entity_poly.pdbx_seq_one_letter_code
_entity_poly.pdbx_strand_id
1 'polypeptide(L)'
;MLDEKSKYKIELERTKKEFKKLQKELEETKTIFKIKVEARTKELRELAENLDEKVKERTKELEESRTALMNMLEDAEESRKALTNVLEDVDEARRRAEEERDNTKAIITNFADGLMILDKENKIILINPEGERFLDVNAKEVEGKILGALIKKPSLKKLAELLSAEETKEGLFRKELSFKKPTERVLEVTTVSLASRERKRCNFT
;
A
#
# COMPACT_ATOMS: atom_id res chain seq x y z
N MET A 1 102.00 -55.88 -21.64
CA MET A 1 101.13 -56.64 -20.71
C MET A 1 101.18 -56.14 -19.25
N LEU A 2 102.35 -55.77 -18.68
CA LEU A 2 102.42 -55.25 -17.30
C LEU A 2 101.92 -53.80 -17.15
N ASP A 3 102.00 -52.98 -18.20
CA ASP A 3 101.60 -51.55 -18.17
C ASP A 3 100.07 -51.32 -18.18
N GLU A 4 99.32 -52.06 -19.00
CA GLU A 4 97.85 -51.97 -19.08
C GLU A 4 97.18 -52.41 -17.77
N LYS A 5 97.66 -53.50 -17.16
CA LYS A 5 97.09 -54.03 -15.91
C LYS A 5 97.24 -53.04 -14.74
N SER A 6 98.30 -52.23 -14.76
CA SER A 6 98.53 -51.16 -13.78
C SER A 6 97.59 -49.97 -14.02
N LYS A 7 97.39 -49.56 -15.29
CA LYS A 7 96.39 -48.55 -15.68
C LYS A 7 94.98 -48.93 -15.24
N TYR A 8 94.54 -50.15 -15.53
CA TYR A 8 93.22 -50.65 -15.11
C TYR A 8 93.04 -50.65 -13.59
N LYS A 9 94.09 -50.96 -12.83
CA LYS A 9 94.04 -50.95 -11.37
C LYS A 9 93.88 -49.53 -10.81
N ILE A 10 94.56 -48.55 -11.39
CA ILE A 10 94.44 -47.13 -11.03
C ILE A 10 93.04 -46.61 -11.36
N GLU A 11 92.53 -46.95 -12.53
CA GLU A 11 91.21 -46.53 -13.01
C GLU A 11 90.07 -47.13 -12.15
N LEU A 12 90.19 -48.40 -11.77
CA LEU A 12 89.27 -49.08 -10.87
C LEU A 12 89.25 -48.45 -9.46
N GLU A 13 90.43 -48.09 -8.92
CA GLU A 13 90.50 -47.39 -7.63
C GLU A 13 89.89 -45.97 -7.70
N ARG A 14 90.04 -45.29 -8.85
CA ARG A 14 89.41 -43.99 -9.12
C ARG A 14 87.88 -44.10 -9.12
N THR A 15 87.34 -45.06 -9.87
CA THR A 15 85.88 -45.29 -9.95
C THR A 15 85.30 -45.73 -8.61
N LYS A 16 85.99 -46.59 -7.84
CA LYS A 16 85.56 -46.94 -6.47
C LYS A 16 85.46 -45.71 -5.56
N LYS A 17 86.41 -44.80 -5.67
CA LYS A 17 86.45 -43.57 -4.86
C LYS A 17 85.32 -42.62 -5.25
N GLU A 18 85.05 -42.47 -6.55
CA GLU A 18 83.91 -41.71 -7.08
C GLU A 18 82.57 -42.33 -6.67
N PHE A 19 82.43 -43.65 -6.77
CA PHE A 19 81.24 -44.38 -6.35
C PHE A 19 80.95 -44.21 -4.86
N LYS A 20 81.97 -44.31 -3.99
CA LYS A 20 81.83 -44.03 -2.55
C LYS A 20 81.37 -42.60 -2.29
N LYS A 21 81.87 -41.64 -3.08
CA LYS A 21 81.48 -40.23 -2.96
C LYS A 21 80.01 -40.03 -3.35
N LEU A 22 79.59 -40.59 -4.48
CA LEU A 22 78.20 -40.59 -4.96
C LEU A 22 77.25 -41.27 -3.98
N GLN A 23 77.63 -42.41 -3.40
CA GLN A 23 76.81 -43.08 -2.37
C GLN A 23 76.59 -42.19 -1.14
N LYS A 24 77.63 -41.45 -0.72
CA LYS A 24 77.53 -40.52 0.39
C LYS A 24 76.59 -39.35 0.07
N GLU A 25 76.77 -38.72 -1.10
CA GLU A 25 75.90 -37.63 -1.57
C GLU A 25 74.43 -38.07 -1.71
N LEU A 26 74.21 -39.31 -2.18
CA LEU A 26 72.89 -39.91 -2.29
C LEU A 26 72.21 -40.10 -0.93
N GLU A 27 72.92 -40.60 0.08
CA GLU A 27 72.37 -40.77 1.42
C GLU A 27 72.09 -39.43 2.13
N GLU A 28 72.96 -38.44 1.94
CA GLU A 28 72.71 -37.07 2.42
C GLU A 28 71.45 -36.49 1.77
N THR A 29 71.31 -36.61 0.45
CA THR A 29 70.13 -36.10 -0.29
C THR A 29 68.85 -36.81 0.12
N LYS A 30 68.90 -38.13 0.28
CA LYS A 30 67.77 -38.95 0.71
C LYS A 30 67.29 -38.58 2.12
N THR A 31 68.23 -38.30 3.02
CA THR A 31 67.92 -37.85 4.39
C THR A 31 67.22 -36.49 4.37
N ILE A 32 67.76 -35.53 3.61
CA ILE A 32 67.14 -34.21 3.44
C ILE A 32 65.75 -34.32 2.82
N PHE A 33 65.59 -35.16 1.79
CA PHE A 33 64.31 -35.37 1.13
C PHE A 33 63.28 -35.98 2.08
N LYS A 34 63.67 -36.96 2.90
CA LYS A 34 62.80 -37.56 3.92
C LYS A 34 62.28 -36.50 4.89
N ILE A 35 63.16 -35.66 5.44
CA ILE A 35 62.79 -34.56 6.34
C ILE A 35 61.81 -33.60 5.64
N LYS A 36 62.07 -33.24 4.38
CA LYS A 36 61.19 -32.33 3.62
C LYS A 36 59.80 -32.94 3.37
N VAL A 37 59.73 -34.22 3.04
CA VAL A 37 58.44 -34.93 2.85
C VAL A 37 57.67 -34.99 4.16
N GLU A 38 58.30 -35.33 5.27
CA GLU A 38 57.67 -35.34 6.59
C GLU A 38 57.14 -33.95 6.98
N ALA A 39 57.95 -32.90 6.79
CA ALA A 39 57.53 -31.52 7.04
C ALA A 39 56.32 -31.11 6.19
N ARG A 40 56.36 -31.37 4.87
CA ARG A 40 55.23 -31.07 3.97
C ARG A 40 53.99 -31.89 4.28
N THR A 41 54.14 -33.14 4.67
CA THR A 41 53.02 -34.01 5.06
C THR A 41 52.36 -33.45 6.32
N LYS A 42 53.14 -32.92 7.27
CA LYS A 42 52.62 -32.25 8.46
C LYS A 42 51.87 -30.96 8.12
N GLU A 43 52.48 -30.09 7.31
CA GLU A 43 51.85 -28.84 6.84
C GLU A 43 50.51 -29.11 6.15
N LEU A 44 50.46 -30.11 5.27
CA LEU A 44 49.23 -30.49 4.56
C LEU A 44 48.14 -31.00 5.52
N ARG A 45 48.54 -31.75 6.55
CA ARG A 45 47.61 -32.28 7.55
C ARG A 45 47.00 -31.17 8.41
N GLU A 46 47.84 -30.25 8.89
CA GLU A 46 47.39 -29.07 9.64
C GLU A 46 46.48 -28.18 8.79
N LEU A 47 46.78 -28.02 7.49
CA LEU A 47 45.92 -27.27 6.57
C LEU A 47 44.57 -27.95 6.33
N ALA A 48 44.57 -29.27 6.17
CA ALA A 48 43.35 -30.06 5.97
C ALA A 48 42.42 -29.98 7.20
N GLU A 49 42.99 -30.12 8.41
CA GLU A 49 42.24 -29.99 9.67
C GLU A 49 41.62 -28.59 9.83
N ASN A 50 42.39 -27.53 9.56
CA ASN A 50 41.87 -26.15 9.59
C ASN A 50 40.77 -25.90 8.55
N LEU A 51 40.88 -26.51 7.36
CA LEU A 51 39.85 -26.40 6.32
C LEU A 51 38.55 -27.10 6.74
N ASP A 52 38.65 -28.29 7.32
CA ASP A 52 37.49 -29.03 7.81
C ASP A 52 36.75 -28.29 8.93
N GLU A 53 37.48 -27.65 9.84
CA GLU A 53 36.89 -26.80 10.87
C GLU A 53 36.12 -25.62 10.26
N LYS A 54 36.75 -24.89 9.33
CA LYS A 54 36.10 -23.77 8.63
C LYS A 54 34.88 -24.21 7.84
N VAL A 55 34.94 -25.35 7.15
CA VAL A 55 33.79 -25.88 6.41
C VAL A 55 32.64 -26.19 7.36
N LYS A 56 32.91 -26.79 8.53
CA LYS A 56 31.88 -27.04 9.54
C LYS A 56 31.25 -25.75 10.06
N GLU A 57 32.05 -24.76 10.43
CA GLU A 57 31.56 -23.47 10.91
C GLU A 57 30.67 -22.79 9.86
N ARG A 58 31.15 -22.71 8.61
CA ARG A 58 30.40 -22.09 7.51
C ARG A 58 29.13 -22.85 7.17
N THR A 59 29.15 -24.18 7.25
CA THR A 59 27.95 -25.00 7.04
C THR A 59 26.90 -24.70 8.10
N LYS A 60 27.32 -24.60 9.37
CA LYS A 60 26.43 -24.26 10.48
C LYS A 60 25.85 -22.85 10.34
N GLU A 61 26.68 -21.85 10.05
CA GLU A 61 26.22 -20.47 9.79
C GLU A 61 25.19 -20.42 8.66
N LEU A 62 25.43 -21.19 7.59
CA LEU A 62 24.53 -21.23 6.45
C LEU A 62 23.19 -21.89 6.79
N GLU A 63 23.19 -22.96 7.59
CA GLU A 63 21.97 -23.60 8.07
C GLU A 63 21.15 -22.67 8.98
N GLU A 64 21.81 -21.94 9.88
CA GLU A 64 21.17 -20.95 10.76
C GLU A 64 20.57 -19.81 9.93
N SER A 65 21.33 -19.25 8.99
CA SER A 65 20.85 -18.19 8.10
C SER A 65 19.71 -18.66 7.21
N ARG A 66 19.76 -19.90 6.70
CA ARG A 66 18.69 -20.48 5.88
C ARG A 66 17.40 -20.61 6.68
N THR A 67 17.50 -21.10 7.91
CA THR A 67 16.36 -21.24 8.82
C THR A 67 15.73 -19.88 9.12
N ALA A 68 16.54 -18.87 9.44
CA ALA A 68 16.04 -17.52 9.68
C ALA A 68 15.31 -16.94 8.45
N LEU A 69 15.86 -17.15 7.25
CA LEU A 69 15.25 -16.71 5.99
C LEU A 69 13.91 -17.41 5.73
N MET A 70 13.77 -18.69 6.05
CA MET A 70 12.50 -19.40 5.89
C MET A 70 11.41 -18.82 6.80
N ASN A 71 11.72 -18.56 8.06
CA ASN A 71 10.76 -17.96 9.00
C ASN A 71 10.33 -16.56 8.53
N MET A 72 11.28 -15.73 8.09
CA MET A 72 10.95 -14.40 7.56
C MET A 72 10.10 -14.46 6.29
N LEU A 73 10.29 -15.47 5.44
CA LEU A 73 9.48 -15.67 4.25
C LEU A 73 8.04 -16.03 4.64
N GLU A 74 7.86 -16.92 5.61
CA GLU A 74 6.54 -17.30 6.14
C GLU A 74 5.80 -16.08 6.70
N ASP A 75 6.43 -15.29 7.57
CA ASP A 75 5.86 -14.05 8.13
C ASP A 75 5.46 -13.04 7.04
N ALA A 76 6.29 -12.92 5.99
CA ALA A 76 6.01 -12.03 4.87
C ALA A 76 4.83 -12.52 4.02
N GLU A 77 4.69 -13.82 3.82
CA GLU A 77 3.55 -14.40 3.09
C GLU A 77 2.24 -14.23 3.85
N GLU A 78 2.24 -14.43 5.17
CA GLU A 78 1.08 -14.18 6.02
C GLU A 78 0.67 -12.70 5.97
N SER A 79 1.64 -11.79 6.12
CA SER A 79 1.41 -10.35 6.04
C SER A 79 0.84 -9.93 4.69
N ARG A 80 1.38 -10.48 3.58
CA ARG A 80 0.87 -10.25 2.22
C ARG A 80 -0.57 -10.70 2.09
N LYS A 81 -0.91 -11.88 2.61
CA LYS A 81 -2.27 -12.43 2.54
C LYS A 81 -3.26 -11.59 3.33
N ALA A 82 -2.89 -11.17 4.54
CA ALA A 82 -3.70 -10.27 5.35
C ALA A 82 -3.95 -8.92 4.63
N LEU A 83 -2.92 -8.35 4.01
CA LEU A 83 -3.04 -7.12 3.22
C LEU A 83 -4.00 -7.30 2.05
N THR A 84 -3.89 -8.39 1.29
CA THR A 84 -4.79 -8.66 0.16
C THR A 84 -6.25 -8.73 0.60
N ASN A 85 -6.55 -9.44 1.70
CA ASN A 85 -7.93 -9.52 2.21
C ASN A 85 -8.47 -8.13 2.61
N VAL A 86 -7.64 -7.31 3.28
CA VAL A 86 -8.05 -5.95 3.65
C VAL A 86 -8.28 -5.07 2.41
N LEU A 87 -7.46 -5.22 1.36
CA LEU A 87 -7.65 -4.48 0.12
C LEU A 87 -8.95 -4.88 -0.58
N GLU A 88 -9.28 -6.17 -0.61
CA GLU A 88 -10.56 -6.66 -1.16
C GLU A 88 -11.75 -6.10 -0.38
N ASP A 89 -11.71 -6.11 0.96
CA ASP A 89 -12.75 -5.55 1.82
C ASP A 89 -12.93 -4.04 1.58
N VAL A 90 -11.82 -3.30 1.43
CA VAL A 90 -11.84 -1.84 1.17
C VAL A 90 -12.43 -1.55 -0.20
N ASP A 91 -12.05 -2.30 -1.23
CA ASP A 91 -12.60 -2.12 -2.59
C ASP A 91 -14.09 -2.44 -2.64
N GLU A 92 -14.55 -3.48 -1.94
CA GLU A 92 -15.97 -3.80 -1.85
C GLU A 92 -16.75 -2.71 -1.10
N ALA A 93 -16.25 -2.25 0.04
CA ALA A 93 -16.88 -1.17 0.81
C ALA A 93 -16.95 0.13 -0.01
N ARG A 94 -15.88 0.47 -0.73
CA ARG A 94 -15.84 1.63 -1.62
C ARG A 94 -16.89 1.50 -2.73
N ARG A 95 -16.96 0.35 -3.38
CA ARG A 95 -17.93 0.10 -4.46
C ARG A 95 -19.37 0.22 -3.95
N ARG A 96 -19.69 -0.34 -2.78
CA ARG A 96 -21.01 -0.17 -2.15
C ARG A 96 -21.32 1.30 -1.85
N ALA A 97 -20.35 2.05 -1.34
CA ALA A 97 -20.53 3.47 -1.07
C ALA A 97 -20.74 4.30 -2.36
N GLU A 98 -20.04 3.95 -3.45
CA GLU A 98 -20.24 4.55 -4.77
C GLU A 98 -21.65 4.22 -5.31
N GLU A 99 -22.08 2.95 -5.23
CA GLU A 99 -23.42 2.50 -5.64
C GLU A 99 -24.53 3.19 -4.81
N GLU A 100 -24.39 3.30 -3.49
CA GLU A 100 -25.33 4.01 -2.62
C GLU A 100 -25.39 5.51 -2.94
N ARG A 101 -24.24 6.13 -3.21
CA ARG A 101 -24.15 7.54 -3.59
C ARG A 101 -24.84 7.78 -4.94
N ASP A 102 -24.60 6.90 -5.91
CA ASP A 102 -25.22 6.99 -7.23
C ASP A 102 -26.71 6.72 -7.16
N ASN A 103 -27.16 5.75 -6.36
CA ASN A 103 -28.58 5.52 -6.07
C ASN A 103 -29.21 6.73 -5.39
N THR A 104 -28.57 7.30 -4.37
CA THR A 104 -29.06 8.51 -3.68
C THR A 104 -29.15 9.69 -4.65
N LYS A 105 -28.14 9.87 -5.50
CA LYS A 105 -28.12 10.92 -6.52
C LYS A 105 -29.19 10.69 -7.58
N ALA A 106 -29.40 9.45 -8.02
CA ALA A 106 -30.44 9.09 -8.97
C ALA A 106 -31.83 9.30 -8.37
N ILE A 107 -32.04 8.92 -7.11
CA ILE A 107 -33.26 9.19 -6.35
C ILE A 107 -33.49 10.71 -6.27
N ILE A 108 -32.51 11.50 -5.81
CA ILE A 108 -32.57 12.98 -5.74
C ILE A 108 -32.87 13.62 -7.10
N THR A 109 -32.21 13.15 -8.16
CA THR A 109 -32.31 13.73 -9.51
C THR A 109 -33.61 13.34 -10.22
N ASN A 110 -34.13 12.13 -9.94
CA ASN A 110 -35.38 11.62 -10.50
C ASN A 110 -36.59 11.81 -9.57
N PHE A 111 -36.48 12.56 -8.46
CA PHE A 111 -37.71 13.01 -7.77
C PHE A 111 -38.53 13.80 -8.78
N ALA A 112 -39.76 13.37 -8.99
CA ALA A 112 -40.77 14.14 -9.73
C ALA A 112 -41.14 15.45 -9.01
N ASP A 113 -40.63 15.65 -7.78
CA ASP A 113 -40.88 16.82 -6.95
C ASP A 113 -39.81 17.90 -7.16
N GLY A 114 -40.24 19.16 -7.08
CA GLY A 114 -39.34 20.31 -7.06
C GLY A 114 -38.67 20.45 -5.70
N LEU A 115 -37.34 20.44 -5.66
CA LEU A 115 -36.53 20.66 -4.45
C LEU A 115 -35.88 22.05 -4.50
N MET A 116 -36.07 22.82 -3.43
CA MET A 116 -35.41 24.11 -3.21
C MET A 116 -34.85 24.17 -1.79
N ILE A 117 -33.58 24.53 -1.65
CA ILE A 117 -32.91 24.69 -0.35
C ILE A 117 -32.63 26.18 -0.13
N LEU A 118 -32.98 26.68 1.05
CA LEU A 118 -32.77 28.07 1.46
C LEU A 118 -31.83 28.14 2.68
N ASP A 119 -31.07 29.22 2.80
CA ASP A 119 -30.30 29.52 4.02
C ASP A 119 -31.16 30.23 5.08
N LYS A 120 -30.54 30.57 6.23
CA LYS A 120 -31.20 31.26 7.35
C LYS A 120 -31.72 32.66 7.00
N GLU A 121 -31.24 33.26 5.91
CA GLU A 121 -31.63 34.58 5.41
C GLU A 121 -32.56 34.48 4.19
N ASN A 122 -33.13 33.29 3.93
CA ASN A 122 -33.97 32.97 2.77
C ASN A 122 -33.26 33.13 1.41
N LYS A 123 -31.94 32.93 1.37
CA LYS A 123 -31.16 32.87 0.12
C LYS A 123 -31.24 31.49 -0.49
N ILE A 124 -31.47 31.40 -1.80
CA ILE A 124 -31.54 30.11 -2.50
C ILE A 124 -30.13 29.52 -2.61
N ILE A 125 -29.89 28.38 -1.94
CA ILE A 125 -28.64 27.63 -1.98
C ILE A 125 -28.62 26.69 -3.19
N LEU A 126 -29.75 26.03 -3.45
CA LEU A 126 -29.88 25.02 -4.50
C LEU A 126 -31.34 24.93 -4.96
N ILE A 127 -31.54 24.74 -6.26
CA ILE A 127 -32.82 24.32 -6.83
C ILE A 127 -32.59 23.17 -7.83
N ASN A 128 -33.36 22.08 -7.72
CA ASN A 128 -33.25 20.98 -8.68
C ASN A 128 -33.95 21.32 -10.03
N PRO A 129 -33.66 20.58 -11.11
CA PRO A 129 -34.28 20.86 -12.42
C PRO A 129 -35.81 20.75 -12.44
N GLU A 130 -36.43 19.92 -11.62
CA GLU A 130 -37.91 19.89 -11.50
C GLU A 130 -38.44 21.17 -10.83
N GLY A 131 -37.74 21.68 -9.81
CA GLY A 131 -38.05 22.96 -9.18
C GLY A 131 -37.94 24.12 -10.15
N GLU A 132 -36.91 24.13 -11.01
CA GLU A 132 -36.80 25.06 -12.13
C GLU A 132 -38.03 24.99 -13.06
N ARG A 133 -38.42 23.78 -13.46
CA ARG A 133 -39.59 23.54 -14.34
C ARG A 133 -40.92 23.93 -13.70
N PHE A 134 -41.08 23.67 -12.41
CA PHE A 134 -42.30 23.95 -11.66
C PHE A 134 -42.46 25.44 -11.35
N LEU A 135 -41.36 26.13 -11.05
CA LEU A 135 -41.37 27.54 -10.68
C LEU A 135 -41.10 28.48 -11.87
N ASP A 136 -40.74 27.93 -13.03
CA ASP A 136 -40.39 28.65 -14.25
C ASP A 136 -39.20 29.60 -14.03
N VAL A 137 -38.13 29.03 -13.46
CA VAL A 137 -36.91 29.74 -13.09
C VAL A 137 -35.66 29.02 -13.59
N ASN A 138 -34.59 29.76 -13.77
CA ASN A 138 -33.27 29.21 -14.06
C ASN A 138 -32.40 29.32 -12.81
N ALA A 139 -31.76 28.23 -12.38
CA ALA A 139 -30.88 28.14 -11.22
C ALA A 139 -29.80 29.22 -11.27
N LYS A 140 -29.17 29.44 -12.44
CA LYS A 140 -28.13 30.47 -12.61
C LYS A 140 -28.65 31.89 -12.35
N GLU A 141 -29.95 32.12 -12.47
CA GLU A 141 -30.57 33.42 -12.22
C GLU A 141 -31.03 33.60 -10.78
N VAL A 142 -31.32 32.52 -10.05
CA VAL A 142 -31.97 32.57 -8.73
C VAL A 142 -31.08 32.10 -7.59
N GLU A 143 -30.13 31.22 -7.85
CA GLU A 143 -29.15 30.78 -6.86
C GLU A 143 -28.31 31.95 -6.35
N GLY A 144 -28.09 31.96 -5.06
CA GLY A 144 -27.37 33.02 -4.37
C GLY A 144 -28.16 34.31 -4.16
N LYS A 145 -29.44 34.39 -4.57
CA LYS A 145 -30.31 35.56 -4.32
C LYS A 145 -31.30 35.29 -3.20
N ILE A 146 -31.69 36.36 -2.51
CA ILE A 146 -32.73 36.34 -1.47
C ILE A 146 -34.08 36.15 -2.15
N LEU A 147 -34.87 35.17 -1.69
CA LEU A 147 -36.15 34.82 -2.28
C LEU A 147 -37.12 36.01 -2.33
N GLY A 148 -37.17 36.82 -1.27
CA GLY A 148 -37.99 38.04 -1.19
C GLY A 148 -37.62 39.11 -2.23
N ALA A 149 -36.39 39.12 -2.75
CA ALA A 149 -35.99 40.04 -3.82
C ALA A 149 -36.47 39.57 -5.21
N LEU A 150 -36.89 38.31 -5.34
CA LEU A 150 -37.31 37.68 -6.59
C LEU A 150 -38.84 37.67 -6.79
N ILE A 151 -39.60 38.45 -5.99
CA ILE A 151 -41.06 38.59 -6.03
C ILE A 151 -41.62 39.07 -7.39
N LYS A 152 -40.76 39.52 -8.31
CA LYS A 152 -41.13 39.84 -9.70
C LYS A 152 -41.68 38.61 -10.43
N LYS A 153 -41.26 37.40 -10.05
CA LYS A 153 -41.83 36.14 -10.56
C LYS A 153 -43.02 35.74 -9.68
N PRO A 154 -44.24 35.58 -10.24
CA PRO A 154 -45.44 35.24 -9.45
C PRO A 154 -45.29 33.97 -8.61
N SER A 155 -44.58 32.97 -9.15
CA SER A 155 -44.36 31.70 -8.47
C SER A 155 -43.49 31.86 -7.22
N LEU A 156 -42.41 32.63 -7.32
CA LEU A 156 -41.51 32.93 -6.20
C LEU A 156 -42.14 33.86 -5.17
N LYS A 157 -43.02 34.77 -5.59
CA LYS A 157 -43.77 35.64 -4.67
C LYS A 157 -44.65 34.83 -3.72
N LYS A 158 -45.42 33.87 -4.25
CA LYS A 158 -46.28 33.00 -3.42
C LYS A 158 -45.47 32.14 -2.46
N LEU A 159 -44.30 31.66 -2.88
CA LEU A 159 -43.38 30.93 -2.00
C LEU A 159 -42.79 31.83 -0.90
N ALA A 160 -42.40 33.06 -1.23
CA ALA A 160 -41.91 34.02 -0.24
C ALA A 160 -42.98 34.36 0.81
N GLU A 161 -44.24 34.53 0.38
CA GLU A 161 -45.39 34.74 1.27
C GLU A 161 -45.65 33.52 2.16
N LEU A 162 -45.56 32.31 1.60
CA LEU A 162 -45.73 31.05 2.35
C LEU A 162 -44.67 30.92 3.46
N LEU A 163 -43.40 31.17 3.13
CA LEU A 163 -42.27 31.04 4.05
C LEU A 163 -42.15 32.18 5.07
N SER A 164 -42.84 33.31 4.82
CA SER A 164 -42.91 34.42 5.78
C SER A 164 -43.97 34.17 6.87
N ALA A 165 -44.84 33.17 6.72
CA ALA A 165 -45.82 32.80 7.72
C ALA A 165 -45.14 32.15 8.94
N GLU A 166 -45.48 32.59 10.15
CA GLU A 166 -44.88 32.12 11.42
C GLU A 166 -45.01 30.59 11.61
N GLU A 167 -46.04 29.98 11.03
CA GLU A 167 -46.30 28.53 11.04
C GLU A 167 -45.21 27.69 10.34
N THR A 168 -44.40 28.29 9.47
CA THR A 168 -43.30 27.59 8.77
C THR A 168 -41.99 27.54 9.57
N LYS A 169 -41.92 28.22 10.73
CA LYS A 169 -40.69 28.31 11.54
C LYS A 169 -40.48 27.11 12.47
N GLU A 170 -41.53 26.37 12.80
CA GLU A 170 -41.47 25.19 13.69
C GLU A 170 -42.25 24.00 13.10
N GLY A 171 -41.63 23.23 12.20
CA GLY A 171 -42.13 21.90 11.81
C GLY A 171 -42.11 21.57 10.32
N LEU A 172 -42.84 20.50 9.98
CA LEU A 172 -43.16 20.06 8.62
C LEU A 172 -44.48 20.71 8.22
N PHE A 173 -44.45 21.59 7.22
CA PHE A 173 -45.66 22.28 6.73
C PHE A 173 -45.92 21.95 5.27
N ARG A 174 -47.14 21.49 4.97
CA ARG A 174 -47.59 21.08 3.63
C ARG A 174 -48.78 21.95 3.22
N LYS A 175 -48.68 22.61 2.08
CA LYS A 175 -49.75 23.48 1.55
C LYS A 175 -49.80 23.47 0.04
N GLU A 176 -51.01 23.41 -0.49
CA GLU A 176 -51.26 23.51 -1.92
C GLU A 176 -51.17 24.97 -2.40
N LEU A 177 -50.40 25.19 -3.45
CA LEU A 177 -50.24 26.46 -4.14
C LEU A 177 -50.71 26.31 -5.59
N SER A 178 -51.71 27.10 -5.97
CA SER A 178 -52.14 27.24 -7.36
C SER A 178 -51.42 28.39 -8.05
N PHE A 179 -50.78 28.13 -9.18
CA PHE A 179 -50.16 29.13 -10.04
C PHE A 179 -51.03 29.30 -11.28
N LYS A 180 -51.32 30.56 -11.67
CA LYS A 180 -52.22 30.88 -12.80
C LYS A 180 -51.49 31.43 -14.03
N LYS A 181 -50.24 31.87 -13.88
CA LYS A 181 -49.39 32.42 -14.96
C LYS A 181 -47.92 32.10 -14.66
N PRO A 182 -47.09 31.77 -15.65
CA PRO A 182 -47.40 31.63 -17.08
C PRO A 182 -48.08 30.31 -17.46
N THR A 183 -48.11 29.32 -16.55
CA THR A 183 -48.83 28.05 -16.75
C THR A 183 -49.77 27.81 -15.57
N GLU A 184 -51.00 27.35 -15.82
CA GLU A 184 -51.94 26.99 -14.76
C GLU A 184 -51.57 25.62 -14.18
N ARG A 185 -51.14 25.59 -12.91
CA ARG A 185 -50.69 24.37 -12.21
C ARG A 185 -51.00 24.47 -10.73
N VAL A 186 -51.24 23.33 -10.09
CA VAL A 186 -51.32 23.22 -8.62
C VAL A 186 -50.12 22.41 -8.16
N LEU A 187 -49.30 23.01 -7.30
CA LEU A 187 -48.18 22.33 -6.66
C LEU A 187 -48.49 22.19 -5.18
N GLU A 188 -48.18 21.03 -4.64
CA GLU A 188 -48.15 20.86 -3.21
C GLU A 188 -46.73 21.15 -2.72
N VAL A 189 -46.61 22.14 -1.83
CA VAL A 189 -45.32 22.56 -1.30
C VAL A 189 -45.19 22.07 0.13
N THR A 190 -44.16 21.25 0.35
CA THR A 190 -43.75 20.80 1.67
C THR A 190 -42.48 21.55 2.08
N THR A 191 -42.52 22.20 3.24
CA THR A 191 -41.40 22.95 3.83
C THR A 191 -40.95 22.26 5.11
N VAL A 192 -39.64 22.06 5.23
CA VAL A 192 -39.00 21.45 6.41
C VAL A 192 -37.93 22.40 6.90
N SER A 193 -38.10 22.92 8.12
CA SER A 193 -37.08 23.72 8.78
C SER A 193 -36.00 22.81 9.36
N LEU A 194 -34.80 22.87 8.79
CA LEU A 194 -33.60 22.22 9.33
C LEU A 194 -32.91 23.15 10.34
N ALA A 195 -33.62 23.54 11.40
CA ALA A 195 -32.99 24.22 12.52
C ALA A 195 -32.07 23.21 13.24
N SER A 196 -30.77 23.52 13.35
CA SER A 196 -29.88 22.74 14.21
C SER A 196 -30.51 22.64 15.60
N ARG A 197 -30.89 21.43 16.01
CA ARG A 197 -31.09 21.09 17.41
C ARG A 197 -29.74 21.33 18.10
N GLU A 198 -29.51 22.56 18.58
CA GLU A 198 -28.62 22.72 19.72
C GLU A 198 -29.18 21.82 20.82
N ARG A 199 -28.38 20.80 21.19
CA ARG A 199 -28.68 19.91 22.31
C ARG A 199 -28.96 20.78 23.52
N LYS A 200 -30.24 20.88 23.93
CA LYS A 200 -30.54 21.13 25.33
C LYS A 200 -29.88 19.97 26.09
N ARG A 201 -28.73 20.22 26.72
CA ARG A 201 -28.17 19.37 27.78
C ARG A 201 -29.23 19.33 28.87
N CYS A 202 -30.11 18.34 28.83
CA CYS A 202 -30.80 17.91 30.04
C CYS A 202 -29.74 17.23 30.90
N ASN A 203 -29.21 17.95 31.88
CA ASN A 203 -28.63 17.33 33.06
C ASN A 203 -29.78 16.63 33.78
N PHE A 204 -29.80 15.30 33.79
CA PHE A 204 -30.49 14.56 34.82
C PHE A 204 -29.47 14.25 35.91
N THR A 205 -29.64 14.92 37.05
CA THR A 205 -29.13 14.52 38.37
C THR A 205 -29.99 13.39 38.90
#